data_AF-A0A835W0Z8-F1
#
_entry.id   AF-A0A835W0Z8-F1
#
_cell.length_a   1.000
_cell.length_b   1.000
_cell.length_c   1.000
_cell.angle_alpha   90.00
_cell.angle_beta   90.00
_cell.angle_gamma   90.00
#
_symmetry.space_group_name_H-M   'P 1'
#
loop_
_entity.id
_entity.type
_entity.pdbx_description
1 polymer ?
#
loop_
_entity_poly.entity_id
_entity_poly.type
_entity_poly.pdbx_seq_one_letter_code
_entity_poly.pdbx_strand_id
1 'polypeptide(L)'
;MPASSTIAAARCPARRQLAPARTPLRVLSDMGRGASASTPTTASTFAGSNPASPAAYLEPGPYSFRQLPGPLSILVGQGSSGPLDCTVRVLVPQDGAGEVLPRRWPLVVLSAGFLLRSELYDSYARDLASWGFAVALYDLPEITDDVTMVTAITSIVDMATRDPRVAPHVDAGCVLLAGHSRGGKLSALAAASDPRVRGVGLLDPVDVTGMTPMGPNYPSALPAMRVACGPPRRLPALVVGAALNGDVIPADGNFRRFASATPGPCWLLELRGAGHLQFLDMQVGLFAMLSKSGPTPDELVRRISKAALVAWARELAAPLARGEPVDGQQAMDRLQQTAAAAERLAPLSYSLKGFEPLGAAGSVSGSSAGSSGSCCDTDSPASSSSSGGFGSNPFGPGGFDLGGFDLSGLAGAAGFGSGGFGAGANWGAGSSSGASTSSSSSSSSTSPSSSSASSSGGARKSWSSSWSGGFKAPEPSSDWDAYATGSSSGTASAPPPPPPPPPPRSGPASSSNSYASGSGSGLPPVTQSYEQLMTLRAKELKAILVDRGVDCSDCFEKADLAKRIVERCR
;
A
#
# COMPACT_ATOMS: atom_id res chain seq x y z
N MET A 1 48.72 34.90 5.16
CA MET A 1 47.37 35.13 5.71
C MET A 1 46.49 33.94 5.32
N PRO A 2 46.33 32.97 6.22
CA PRO A 2 44.98 32.45 6.47
C PRO A 2 44.68 32.40 7.98
N ALA A 3 43.44 32.72 8.34
CA ALA A 3 42.95 32.73 9.71
C ALA A 3 42.57 31.31 10.15
N SER A 4 43.21 30.85 11.22
CA SER A 4 42.89 29.61 11.94
C SER A 4 41.67 29.82 12.85
N SER A 5 40.64 28.98 12.71
CA SER A 5 39.51 28.90 13.64
C SER A 5 39.76 27.80 14.68
N THR A 6 39.97 28.22 15.92
CA THR A 6 40.20 27.38 17.09
C THR A 6 38.89 26.72 17.58
N ILE A 7 38.92 25.41 17.76
CA ILE A 7 37.86 24.59 18.37
C ILE A 7 37.90 24.78 19.90
N ALA A 8 36.80 25.26 20.49
CA ALA A 8 36.62 25.35 21.93
C ALA A 8 36.00 24.06 22.48
N ALA A 9 36.74 23.36 23.35
CA ALA A 9 36.29 22.19 24.08
C ALA A 9 35.38 22.60 25.27
N ALA A 10 34.14 22.12 25.27
CA ALA A 10 33.21 22.28 26.38
C ALA A 10 33.54 21.29 27.51
N ARG A 11 33.80 21.82 28.72
CA ARG A 11 34.04 21.07 29.94
C ARG A 11 32.73 20.50 30.53
N CYS A 12 32.76 19.21 30.89
CA CYS A 12 31.74 18.55 31.71
C CYS A 12 31.64 19.17 33.12
N PRO A 13 30.44 19.45 33.67
CA PRO A 13 30.28 19.73 35.08
C PRO A 13 30.11 18.43 35.89
N ALA A 14 30.70 18.46 37.07
CA ALA A 14 30.91 17.35 37.99
C ALA A 14 29.63 16.73 38.57
N ARG A 15 29.72 15.42 38.76
CA ARG A 15 28.75 14.50 39.36
C ARG A 15 28.61 14.78 40.86
N ARG A 16 27.47 15.34 41.30
CA ARG A 16 27.13 15.50 42.72
C ARG A 16 26.53 14.20 43.25
N GLN A 17 27.27 13.49 44.09
CA GLN A 17 26.77 12.34 44.85
C GLN A 17 25.78 12.82 45.92
N LEU A 18 24.55 12.33 45.87
CA LEU A 18 23.55 12.45 46.93
C LEU A 18 23.52 11.14 47.73
N ALA A 19 23.69 11.27 49.04
CA ALA A 19 23.64 10.18 50.02
C ALA A 19 22.21 9.64 50.19
N PRO A 20 22.03 8.34 50.54
CA PRO A 20 20.71 7.75 50.74
C PRO A 20 20.12 8.12 52.11
N ALA A 21 18.91 8.67 52.10
CA ALA A 21 18.10 8.87 53.30
C ALA A 21 17.52 7.53 53.79
N ARG A 22 17.79 7.22 55.07
CA ARG A 22 17.22 6.09 55.81
C ARG A 22 15.76 6.39 56.19
N THR A 23 14.84 5.52 55.82
CA THR A 23 13.44 5.52 56.31
C THR A 23 13.28 4.40 57.34
N PRO A 24 12.64 4.65 58.49
CA PRO A 24 12.48 3.62 59.53
C PRO A 24 11.34 2.66 59.21
N LEU A 25 11.64 1.37 59.32
CA LEU A 25 10.69 0.26 59.40
C LEU A 25 9.77 0.44 60.62
N ARG A 26 8.46 0.49 60.40
CA ARG A 26 7.46 0.19 61.44
C ARG A 26 6.94 -1.22 61.23
N VAL A 27 7.24 -2.06 62.21
CA VAL A 27 6.67 -3.38 62.43
C VAL A 27 5.26 -3.21 62.99
N LEU A 28 4.29 -3.89 62.39
CA LEU A 28 2.99 -4.17 63.00
C LEU A 28 2.58 -5.58 62.58
N SER A 29 2.76 -6.50 63.52
CA SER A 29 2.06 -7.78 63.55
C SER A 29 0.65 -7.53 64.07
N ASP A 30 -0.40 -8.04 63.43
CA ASP A 30 -1.13 -9.17 64.00
C ASP A 30 -2.20 -9.81 63.07
N MET A 31 -2.38 -11.10 63.34
CA MET A 31 -3.31 -12.16 62.94
C MET A 31 -4.58 -11.90 62.10
N GLY A 32 -4.87 -12.85 61.19
CA GLY A 32 -6.25 -13.34 61.01
C GLY A 32 -6.63 -14.08 59.72
N ARG A 33 -6.56 -15.43 59.77
CA ARG A 33 -7.44 -16.42 59.08
C ARG A 33 -7.35 -16.61 57.54
N GLY A 34 -6.71 -17.72 57.17
CA GLY A 34 -7.35 -18.87 56.53
C GLY A 34 -7.83 -18.74 55.08
N ALA A 35 -7.03 -19.25 54.13
CA ALA A 35 -7.54 -19.85 52.89
C ALA A 35 -6.52 -20.81 52.27
N SER A 36 -7.07 -21.84 51.64
CA SER A 36 -6.46 -23.05 51.08
C SER A 36 -5.21 -22.83 50.22
N ALA A 37 -4.20 -23.68 50.47
CA ALA A 37 -3.02 -23.81 49.63
C ALA A 37 -3.40 -24.39 48.26
N SER A 38 -3.26 -23.58 47.21
CA SER A 38 -3.15 -24.05 45.84
C SER A 38 -1.71 -23.81 45.37
N THR A 39 -1.11 -24.87 44.85
CA THR A 39 0.24 -24.95 44.32
C THR A 39 0.47 -23.86 43.26
N PRO A 40 1.61 -23.15 43.25
CA PRO A 40 1.90 -22.18 42.21
C PRO A 40 2.17 -22.91 40.89
N THR A 41 1.17 -22.94 40.01
CA THR A 41 1.36 -23.30 38.61
C THR A 41 2.31 -22.30 37.97
N THR A 42 3.44 -22.81 37.52
CA THR A 42 4.46 -22.15 36.72
C THR A 42 3.85 -21.40 35.53
N ALA A 43 4.28 -20.14 35.38
CA ALA A 43 4.30 -19.31 34.17
C ALA A 43 3.33 -19.70 33.04
N SER A 44 2.17 -19.03 33.02
CA SER A 44 1.31 -18.91 31.85
C SER A 44 2.09 -18.20 30.74
N THR A 45 2.67 -19.00 29.86
CA THR A 45 2.98 -18.57 28.49
C THR A 45 1.63 -18.59 27.79
N PHE A 46 1.12 -17.44 27.33
CA PHE A 46 0.01 -17.41 26.38
C PHE A 46 0.52 -17.93 25.01
N ALA A 47 0.81 -19.23 24.99
CA ALA A 47 0.82 -20.05 23.82
C ALA A 47 -0.64 -20.37 23.49
N GLY A 48 -1.08 -20.01 22.29
CA GLY A 48 -2.30 -20.58 21.71
C GLY A 48 -3.60 -19.80 21.95
N SER A 49 -3.71 -18.59 21.40
CA SER A 49 -4.93 -18.36 20.62
C SER A 49 -4.80 -19.24 19.38
N ASN A 50 -5.77 -20.14 19.14
CA ASN A 50 -5.81 -20.92 17.90
C ASN A 50 -5.55 -19.98 16.73
N PRO A 51 -4.65 -20.32 15.79
CA PRO A 51 -4.41 -19.48 14.62
C PRO A 51 -5.77 -19.29 13.96
N ALA A 52 -6.24 -18.04 13.93
CA ALA A 52 -7.56 -17.73 13.38
C ALA A 52 -7.66 -18.38 12.00
N SER A 53 -8.80 -18.98 11.67
CA SER A 53 -9.02 -19.52 10.33
C SER A 53 -8.72 -18.41 9.30
N PRO A 54 -8.07 -18.67 8.16
CA PRO A 54 -7.77 -17.61 7.19
C PRO A 54 -9.01 -16.89 6.65
N ALA A 55 -10.19 -17.51 6.76
CA ALA A 55 -11.48 -16.87 6.47
C ALA A 55 -11.92 -15.87 7.56
N ALA A 56 -11.42 -15.98 8.78
CA ALA A 56 -11.72 -15.05 9.88
C ALA A 56 -11.22 -13.64 9.60
N TYR A 57 -10.20 -13.47 8.74
CA TYR A 57 -9.72 -12.14 8.33
C TYR A 57 -10.74 -11.32 7.54
N LEU A 58 -11.83 -11.94 7.08
CA LEU A 58 -12.97 -11.23 6.49
C LEU A 58 -13.88 -10.56 7.53
N GLU A 59 -13.58 -10.72 8.82
CA GLU A 59 -14.32 -10.17 9.95
C GLU A 59 -13.39 -9.32 10.84
N PRO A 60 -13.96 -8.42 11.67
CA PRO A 60 -13.20 -7.75 12.73
C PRO A 60 -12.48 -8.76 13.62
N GLY A 61 -11.26 -8.40 14.04
CA GLY A 61 -10.43 -9.23 14.89
C GLY A 61 -10.90 -9.29 16.34
N PRO A 62 -10.25 -10.13 17.16
CA PRO A 62 -10.71 -10.43 18.52
C PRO A 62 -10.44 -9.30 19.52
N TYR A 63 -9.64 -8.29 19.18
CA TYR A 63 -9.31 -7.19 20.07
C TYR A 63 -10.31 -6.03 19.89
N SER A 64 -10.75 -5.43 20.99
CA SER A 64 -11.27 -4.06 20.92
C SER A 64 -10.10 -3.11 20.68
N PHE A 65 -10.39 -1.89 20.22
CA PHE A 65 -9.38 -0.86 20.01
C PHE A 65 -9.85 0.47 20.59
N ARG A 66 -8.90 1.37 20.83
CA ARG A 66 -9.16 2.76 21.21
C ARG A 66 -8.31 3.70 20.38
N GLN A 67 -8.83 4.88 20.10
CA GLN A 67 -8.00 5.99 19.62
C GLN A 67 -7.29 6.63 20.81
N LEU A 68 -5.99 6.92 20.67
CA LEU A 68 -5.26 7.69 21.68
C LEU A 68 -5.81 9.13 21.76
N PRO A 69 -5.81 9.75 22.96
CA PRO A 69 -6.44 11.04 23.18
C PRO A 69 -5.71 12.18 22.45
N GLY A 70 -6.49 12.93 21.66
CA GLY A 70 -6.03 14.09 20.90
C GLY A 70 -5.20 13.73 19.65
N PRO A 71 -5.34 14.48 18.55
CA PRO A 71 -4.39 14.35 17.46
C PRO A 71 -3.00 14.83 17.91
N LEU A 72 -1.98 14.19 17.36
CA LEU A 72 -0.58 14.55 17.56
C LEU A 72 -0.18 15.46 16.40
N SER A 73 0.49 16.57 16.67
CA SER A 73 0.98 17.47 15.63
C SER A 73 2.49 17.33 15.49
N ILE A 74 2.97 17.12 14.26
CA ILE A 74 4.39 16.99 13.93
C ILE A 74 4.72 18.04 12.89
N LEU A 75 5.74 18.86 13.16
CA LEU A 75 6.27 19.78 12.16
C LEU A 75 7.10 18.99 11.13
N VAL A 76 6.61 18.92 9.90
CA VAL A 76 7.27 18.15 8.81
C VAL A 76 8.21 19.03 7.99
N GLY A 77 7.94 20.33 7.90
CA GLY A 77 8.73 21.25 7.10
C GLY A 77 8.08 22.61 6.95
N GLN A 78 8.38 23.29 5.84
CA GLN A 78 7.75 24.53 5.42
C GLN A 78 6.93 24.27 4.16
N GLY A 79 5.65 24.59 4.23
CA GLY A 79 4.73 24.63 3.12
C GLY A 79 4.65 26.01 2.47
N SER A 80 3.77 26.14 1.48
CA SER A 80 3.51 27.41 0.79
C SER A 80 2.90 28.48 1.72
N SER A 81 2.21 28.03 2.76
CA SER A 81 1.46 28.85 3.71
C SER A 81 2.14 29.02 5.07
N GLY A 82 3.35 28.47 5.25
CA GLY A 82 4.10 28.49 6.52
C GLY A 82 4.47 27.08 7.01
N PRO A 83 4.65 26.88 8.33
CA PRO A 83 4.97 25.58 8.91
C PRO A 83 3.96 24.50 8.49
N LEU A 84 4.47 23.38 7.97
CA LEU A 84 3.66 22.26 7.54
C LEU A 84 3.45 21.29 8.71
N ASP A 85 2.36 21.49 9.43
CA ASP A 85 1.99 20.66 10.58
C ASP A 85 1.18 19.43 10.15
N CYS A 86 1.76 18.25 10.32
CA CYS A 86 1.08 16.98 10.08
C CYS A 86 0.28 16.57 11.32
N THR A 87 -1.01 16.31 11.13
CA THR A 87 -1.92 15.83 12.17
C THR A 87 -1.96 14.31 12.13
N VAL A 88 -1.67 13.64 13.25
CA VAL A 88 -1.61 12.18 13.35
C VAL A 88 -2.62 11.66 14.36
N ARG A 89 -3.43 10.69 13.94
CA ARG A 89 -4.34 9.91 14.79
C ARG A 89 -3.78 8.51 14.93
N VAL A 90 -3.75 8.00 16.17
CA VAL A 90 -3.26 6.64 16.45
C VAL A 90 -4.36 5.80 17.08
N LEU A 91 -4.65 4.65 16.47
CA LEU A 91 -5.51 3.60 17.01
C LEU A 91 -4.62 2.52 17.60
N VAL A 92 -4.93 2.07 18.82
CA VAL A 92 -4.21 0.98 19.49
C VAL A 92 -5.19 -0.12 19.91
N PRO A 93 -4.81 -1.40 19.80
CA PRO A 93 -5.58 -2.48 20.38
C PRO A 93 -5.65 -2.32 21.90
N GLN A 94 -6.75 -2.76 22.51
CA GLN A 94 -6.89 -2.85 23.96
C GLN A 94 -6.66 -4.29 24.39
N ASP A 95 -5.77 -4.46 25.37
CA ASP A 95 -5.64 -5.74 26.05
C ASP A 95 -6.96 -6.04 26.79
N GLY A 96 -7.40 -7.30 26.76
CA GLY A 96 -8.48 -7.76 27.65
C GLY A 96 -8.06 -7.49 29.09
N ALA A 97 -9.03 -7.26 29.99
CA ALA A 97 -8.84 -6.73 31.35
C ALA A 97 -8.01 -7.59 32.34
N GLY A 98 -7.12 -8.48 31.88
CA GLY A 98 -6.33 -9.40 32.71
C GLY A 98 -4.84 -9.52 32.39
N GLU A 99 -4.28 -8.84 31.37
CA GLU A 99 -2.83 -8.89 31.13
C GLU A 99 -2.05 -7.87 31.98
N VAL A 100 -1.00 -8.36 32.63
CA VAL A 100 -0.24 -7.65 33.69
C VAL A 100 0.84 -6.71 33.12
N LEU A 101 1.14 -6.78 31.82
CA LEU A 101 2.11 -5.91 31.14
C LEU A 101 1.52 -5.32 29.86
N PRO A 102 1.78 -4.04 29.55
CA PRO A 102 1.30 -3.43 28.32
C PRO A 102 1.95 -4.10 27.12
N ARG A 103 1.14 -4.70 26.25
CA ARG A 103 1.61 -5.29 25.01
C ARG A 103 1.99 -4.19 24.03
N ARG A 104 3.15 -4.35 23.38
CA ARG A 104 3.59 -3.49 22.27
C ARG A 104 3.15 -4.13 20.96
N TRP A 105 2.48 -3.35 20.14
CA TRP A 105 1.87 -3.82 18.90
C TRP A 105 2.69 -3.36 17.70
N PRO A 106 2.83 -4.18 16.64
CA PRO A 106 3.34 -3.74 15.35
C PRO A 106 2.69 -2.44 14.90
N LEU A 107 3.49 -1.49 14.41
CA LEU A 107 2.99 -0.22 13.89
C LEU A 107 2.67 -0.36 12.40
N VAL A 108 1.49 0.09 11.98
CA VAL A 108 1.14 0.31 10.58
C VAL A 108 0.91 1.81 10.39
N VAL A 109 1.67 2.44 9.49
CA VAL A 109 1.35 3.81 9.02
C VAL A 109 0.56 3.68 7.73
N LEU A 110 -0.68 4.20 7.70
CA LEU A 110 -1.57 4.10 6.55
C LEU A 110 -1.69 5.45 5.82
N SER A 111 -1.13 5.50 4.60
CA SER A 111 -1.07 6.69 3.76
C SER A 111 -2.26 6.78 2.79
N ALA A 112 -2.96 7.92 2.82
CA ALA A 112 -4.05 8.23 1.90
C ALA A 112 -3.56 8.52 0.47
N GLY A 113 -4.47 8.39 -0.50
CA GLY A 113 -4.25 8.78 -1.89
C GLY A 113 -4.17 10.29 -2.12
N PHE A 114 -3.90 10.70 -3.36
CA PHE A 114 -3.78 12.11 -3.74
C PHE A 114 -5.10 12.86 -3.46
N LEU A 115 -5.02 13.98 -2.72
CA LEU A 115 -6.17 14.81 -2.30
C LEU A 115 -7.18 14.12 -1.36
N LEU A 116 -6.86 12.93 -0.88
CA LEU A 116 -7.72 12.19 0.03
C LEU A 116 -7.28 12.42 1.47
N ARG A 117 -8.25 12.46 2.37
CA ARG A 117 -7.99 12.53 3.81
C ARG A 117 -7.93 11.14 4.42
N SER A 118 -7.24 11.04 5.55
CA SER A 118 -7.02 9.78 6.25
C SER A 118 -8.30 9.12 6.75
N GLU A 119 -9.35 9.90 7.04
CA GLU A 119 -10.62 9.35 7.55
C GLU A 119 -11.39 8.52 6.52
N LEU A 120 -11.02 8.58 5.24
CA LEU A 120 -11.57 7.70 4.19
C LEU A 120 -11.04 6.26 4.28
N TYR A 121 -10.13 5.98 5.22
CA TYR A 121 -9.56 4.65 5.51
C TYR A 121 -9.75 4.25 6.98
N ASP A 122 -10.70 4.87 7.67
CA ASP A 122 -10.98 4.59 9.08
C ASP A 122 -11.32 3.09 9.29
N SER A 123 -12.06 2.47 8.38
CA SER A 123 -12.41 1.04 8.48
C SER A 123 -11.19 0.11 8.37
N TYR A 124 -10.17 0.47 7.59
CA TYR A 124 -8.91 -0.28 7.50
C TYR A 124 -8.15 -0.19 8.83
N ALA A 125 -8.07 1.02 9.40
CA ALA A 125 -7.38 1.23 10.66
C ALA A 125 -8.06 0.48 11.81
N ARG A 126 -9.39 0.44 11.83
CA ARG A 126 -10.17 -0.31 12.84
C ARG A 126 -9.98 -1.81 12.71
N ASP A 127 -10.04 -2.36 11.49
CA ASP A 127 -9.85 -3.79 11.27
C ASP A 127 -8.42 -4.21 11.64
N LEU A 128 -7.40 -3.48 11.19
CA LEU A 128 -6.02 -3.71 11.61
C LEU A 128 -5.86 -3.63 13.14
N ALA A 129 -6.41 -2.61 13.79
CA ALA A 129 -6.33 -2.49 15.25
C ALA A 129 -7.03 -3.65 15.97
N SER A 130 -8.19 -4.08 15.48
CA SER A 130 -8.90 -5.25 16.03
C SER A 130 -8.12 -6.56 15.87
N TRP A 131 -7.15 -6.60 14.96
CA TRP A 131 -6.25 -7.72 14.71
C TRP A 131 -4.88 -7.59 15.38
N GLY A 132 -4.70 -6.61 16.27
CA GLY A 132 -3.48 -6.48 17.07
C GLY A 132 -2.38 -5.63 16.42
N PHE A 133 -2.76 -4.54 15.76
CA PHE A 133 -1.82 -3.57 15.18
C PHE A 133 -2.07 -2.16 15.74
N ALA A 134 -1.02 -1.44 16.11
CA ALA A 134 -1.13 0.00 16.29
C ALA A 134 -1.17 0.65 14.91
N VAL A 135 -2.13 1.54 14.65
CA VAL A 135 -2.31 2.15 13.33
C VAL A 135 -2.23 3.66 13.42
N ALA A 136 -1.32 4.27 12.65
CA ALA A 136 -1.21 5.70 12.49
C ALA A 136 -1.84 6.15 11.17
N LEU A 137 -2.84 7.03 11.30
CA LEU A 137 -3.46 7.78 10.21
C LEU A 137 -2.97 9.21 10.29
N TYR A 138 -2.78 9.89 9.14
CA TYR A 138 -2.27 11.25 9.15
C TYR A 138 -2.81 12.10 8.02
N ASP A 139 -2.88 13.41 8.28
CA ASP A 139 -3.32 14.43 7.34
C ASP A 139 -2.32 15.59 7.33
N LEU A 140 -2.19 16.23 6.17
CA LEU A 140 -1.44 17.48 6.00
C LEU A 140 -2.41 18.58 5.55
N PRO A 141 -2.17 19.84 5.94
CA PRO A 141 -3.08 20.95 5.66
C PRO A 141 -3.07 21.37 4.17
N GLU A 142 -2.02 21.02 3.45
CA GLU A 142 -1.86 21.30 2.03
C GLU A 142 -1.24 20.11 1.30
N ILE A 143 -1.40 20.13 -0.03
CA ILE A 143 -0.88 19.10 -0.92
C ILE A 143 0.59 19.41 -1.16
N THR A 144 1.45 18.46 -0.82
CA THR A 144 2.89 18.60 -1.03
C THR A 144 3.41 17.55 -2.00
N ASP A 145 4.68 17.69 -2.39
CA ASP A 145 5.38 16.76 -3.26
C ASP A 145 5.70 15.42 -2.56
N ASP A 146 6.17 14.42 -3.32
CA ASP A 146 6.39 13.08 -2.78
C ASP A 146 7.57 13.02 -1.79
N VAL A 147 8.59 13.86 -1.95
CA VAL A 147 9.77 13.91 -1.07
C VAL A 147 9.37 14.44 0.31
N THR A 148 8.58 15.52 0.33
CA THR A 148 8.02 16.08 1.56
C THR A 148 7.11 15.08 2.26
N MET A 149 6.25 14.37 1.51
CA MET A 149 5.37 13.35 2.06
C MET A 149 6.11 12.13 2.63
N VAL A 150 7.21 11.70 2.00
CA VAL A 150 8.09 10.65 2.54
C VAL A 150 8.75 11.10 3.84
N THR A 151 9.19 12.36 3.91
CA THR A 151 9.72 12.97 5.15
C THR A 151 8.67 12.99 6.27
N ALA A 152 7.40 13.27 5.92
CA ALA A 152 6.29 13.18 6.87
C ALA A 152 6.15 11.77 7.45
N ILE A 153 6.16 10.74 6.59
CA ILE A 153 6.04 9.34 7.01
C ILE A 153 7.18 8.95 7.97
N THR A 154 8.43 9.29 7.64
CA THR A 154 9.58 9.03 8.52
C THR A 154 9.45 9.76 9.86
N SER A 155 8.94 11.00 9.86
CA SER A 155 8.69 11.78 11.07
C SER A 155 7.57 11.19 11.93
N ILE A 156 6.54 10.60 11.32
CA ILE A 156 5.49 9.86 12.01
C ILE A 156 6.05 8.62 12.69
N VAL A 157 6.95 7.87 12.03
CA VAL A 157 7.62 6.71 12.65
C VAL A 157 8.50 7.15 13.82
N ASP A 158 9.25 8.25 13.69
CA ASP A 158 10.02 8.84 14.80
C ASP A 158 9.12 9.24 15.98
N MET A 159 8.01 9.92 15.70
CA MET A 159 7.04 10.32 16.72
C MET A 159 6.44 9.09 17.40
N ALA A 160 5.94 8.11 16.64
CA ALA A 160 5.27 6.94 17.19
C ALA A 160 6.19 6.09 18.08
N THR A 161 7.50 6.11 17.82
CA THR A 161 8.49 5.36 18.59
C THR A 161 9.12 6.13 19.75
N ARG A 162 8.86 7.45 19.87
CA ARG A 162 9.47 8.31 20.91
C ARG A 162 8.47 9.08 21.76
N ASP A 163 7.30 9.43 21.24
CA ASP A 163 6.29 10.18 21.99
C ASP A 163 5.80 9.33 23.17
N PRO A 164 5.87 9.83 24.42
CA PRO A 164 5.52 9.06 25.61
C PRO A 164 4.06 8.62 25.66
N ARG A 165 3.17 9.20 24.84
CA ARG A 165 1.77 8.79 24.70
C ARG A 165 1.60 7.60 23.76
N VAL A 166 2.51 7.41 22.80
CA VAL A 166 2.40 6.40 21.74
C VAL A 166 3.39 5.26 21.92
N ALA A 167 4.65 5.56 22.21
CA ALA A 167 5.75 4.60 22.33
C ALA A 167 5.48 3.42 23.28
N PRO A 168 4.74 3.58 24.40
CA PRO A 168 4.39 2.44 25.25
C PRO A 168 3.52 1.37 24.56
N HIS A 169 2.82 1.73 23.49
CA HIS A 169 1.89 0.86 22.76
C HIS A 169 2.48 0.27 21.48
N VAL A 170 3.64 0.75 21.02
CA VAL A 170 4.20 0.44 19.70
C VAL A 170 5.47 -0.40 19.82
N ASP A 171 5.55 -1.45 19.01
CA ASP A 171 6.78 -2.19 18.76
C ASP A 171 7.59 -1.49 17.66
N ALA A 172 8.60 -0.73 18.07
CA ALA A 172 9.51 -0.03 17.16
C ALA A 172 10.35 -0.97 16.27
N GLY A 173 10.45 -2.26 16.60
CA GLY A 173 11.13 -3.27 15.78
C GLY A 173 10.28 -3.73 14.58
N CYS A 174 8.98 -3.48 14.63
CA CYS A 174 8.00 -3.98 13.67
C CYS A 174 7.15 -2.83 13.08
N VAL A 175 7.75 -2.05 12.19
CA VAL A 175 7.07 -0.97 11.45
C VAL A 175 6.69 -1.45 10.05
N LEU A 176 5.41 -1.36 9.71
CA LEU A 176 4.85 -1.65 8.41
C LEU A 176 4.29 -0.37 7.80
N LEU A 177 4.41 -0.21 6.49
CA LEU A 177 3.79 0.89 5.76
C LEU A 177 2.70 0.34 4.85
N ALA A 178 1.57 1.03 4.77
CA ALA A 178 0.53 0.71 3.83
C ALA A 178 -0.06 1.97 3.23
N GLY A 179 -0.65 1.87 2.05
CA GLY A 179 -1.30 3.04 1.48
C GLY A 179 -2.03 2.75 0.19
N HIS A 180 -2.95 3.65 -0.15
CA HIS A 180 -3.77 3.56 -1.35
C HIS A 180 -3.35 4.58 -2.41
N SER A 181 -3.37 4.21 -3.69
CA SER A 181 -3.09 5.12 -4.81
C SER A 181 -1.69 5.76 -4.67
N ARG A 182 -1.59 7.09 -4.69
CA ARG A 182 -0.37 7.84 -4.33
C ARG A 182 0.17 7.45 -2.95
N GLY A 183 -0.67 7.16 -1.98
CA GLY A 183 -0.24 6.68 -0.65
C GLY A 183 0.53 5.36 -0.69
N GLY A 184 0.19 4.47 -1.63
CA GLY A 184 0.95 3.25 -1.88
C GLY A 184 2.36 3.54 -2.44
N LYS A 185 2.46 4.49 -3.36
CA LYS A 185 3.75 4.99 -3.87
C LYS A 185 4.61 5.59 -2.75
N LEU A 186 4.02 6.44 -1.93
CA LEU A 186 4.70 7.06 -0.79
C LEU A 186 5.19 6.02 0.22
N SER A 187 4.39 4.97 0.48
CA SER A 187 4.79 3.84 1.33
C SER A 187 6.00 3.09 0.76
N ALA A 188 6.04 2.85 -0.55
CA ALA A 188 7.17 2.20 -1.21
C ALA A 188 8.45 3.07 -1.18
N LEU A 189 8.32 4.38 -1.43
CA LEU A 189 9.43 5.33 -1.36
C LEU A 189 10.00 5.41 0.07
N ALA A 190 9.14 5.57 1.07
CA ALA A 190 9.53 5.62 2.47
C ALA A 190 10.13 4.30 2.96
N ALA A 191 9.61 3.16 2.49
CA ALA A 191 10.18 1.86 2.81
C ALA A 191 11.60 1.72 2.28
N ALA A 192 11.92 2.26 1.10
CA ALA A 192 13.27 2.21 0.54
C ALA A 192 14.28 3.07 1.34
N SER A 193 13.86 4.22 1.87
CA SER A 193 14.73 5.14 2.61
C SER A 193 14.83 4.86 4.11
N ASP A 194 13.80 4.27 4.73
CA ASP A 194 13.79 4.02 6.17
C ASP A 194 14.07 2.53 6.51
N PRO A 195 15.22 2.21 7.12
CA PRO A 195 15.60 0.84 7.43
C PRO A 195 14.75 0.19 8.54
N ARG A 196 13.97 0.97 9.29
CA ARG A 196 13.06 0.45 10.32
C ARG A 196 11.83 -0.21 9.72
N VAL A 197 11.49 0.12 8.49
CA VAL A 197 10.34 -0.46 7.78
C VAL A 197 10.63 -1.92 7.45
N ARG A 198 9.70 -2.80 7.82
CA ARG A 198 9.79 -4.26 7.71
C ARG A 198 8.80 -4.88 6.74
N GLY A 199 7.91 -4.10 6.12
CA GLY A 199 7.00 -4.59 5.09
C GLY A 199 6.15 -3.47 4.48
N VAL A 200 5.64 -3.71 3.27
CA VAL A 200 4.76 -2.77 2.55
C VAL A 200 3.45 -3.41 2.07
N GLY A 201 2.32 -2.75 2.32
CA GLY A 201 0.98 -3.16 1.84
C GLY A 201 0.35 -2.11 0.93
N LEU A 202 0.25 -2.39 -0.36
CA LEU A 202 -0.08 -1.41 -1.38
C LEU A 202 -1.47 -1.65 -1.96
N LEU A 203 -2.39 -0.70 -1.76
CA LEU A 203 -3.76 -0.75 -2.29
C LEU A 203 -3.83 0.09 -3.58
N ASP A 204 -4.05 -0.57 -4.69
CA ASP A 204 -4.04 -0.05 -6.06
C ASP A 204 -3.03 1.08 -6.28
N PRO A 205 -1.73 0.83 -6.00
CA PRO A 205 -0.72 1.89 -5.98
C PRO A 205 -0.53 2.52 -7.36
N VAL A 206 -0.20 3.81 -7.33
CA VAL A 206 -0.03 4.65 -8.52
C VAL A 206 1.37 5.24 -8.53
N ASP A 207 2.18 4.93 -9.53
CA ASP A 207 3.55 5.45 -9.64
C ASP A 207 3.62 6.83 -10.30
N VAL A 208 3.99 6.88 -11.58
CA VAL A 208 4.06 8.10 -12.38
C VAL A 208 2.78 8.22 -13.20
N THR A 209 2.23 9.43 -13.25
CA THR A 209 1.02 9.74 -14.04
C THR A 209 1.24 11.02 -14.84
N GLY A 210 0.30 11.36 -15.72
CA GLY A 210 0.31 12.66 -16.38
C GLY A 210 0.16 13.85 -15.40
N MET A 211 -0.49 13.65 -14.25
CA MET A 211 -0.66 14.70 -13.23
C MET A 211 0.55 14.86 -12.31
N THR A 212 1.29 13.78 -12.11
CA THR A 212 2.51 13.73 -11.31
C THR A 212 3.63 13.13 -12.15
N PRO A 213 4.14 13.89 -13.15
CA PRO A 213 5.21 13.40 -14.00
C PRO A 213 6.47 13.17 -13.18
N MET A 214 7.29 12.22 -13.63
CA MET A 214 8.54 11.89 -12.94
C MET A 214 9.45 13.12 -12.87
N GLY A 215 9.98 13.40 -11.68
CA GLY A 215 10.90 14.50 -11.45
C GLY A 215 11.54 14.43 -10.07
N PRO A 216 12.44 15.37 -9.72
CA PRO A 216 13.17 15.34 -8.44
C PRO A 216 12.25 15.28 -7.22
N ASN A 217 11.10 15.96 -7.28
CA ASN A 217 10.12 16.01 -6.19
C ASN A 217 9.02 14.93 -6.32
N TYR A 218 9.03 14.16 -7.41
CA TYR A 218 8.06 13.09 -7.71
C TYR A 218 8.79 11.86 -8.25
N PRO A 219 9.72 11.25 -7.48
CA PRO A 219 10.47 10.09 -7.93
C PRO A 219 9.54 8.89 -8.20
N SER A 220 9.97 7.98 -9.09
CA SER A 220 9.28 6.70 -9.27
C SER A 220 9.50 5.80 -8.06
N ALA A 221 8.43 5.11 -7.62
CA ALA A 221 8.47 4.09 -6.59
C ALA A 221 8.91 2.71 -7.11
N LEU A 222 8.96 2.46 -8.42
CA LEU A 222 9.35 1.14 -8.94
C LEU A 222 10.83 0.80 -8.62
N PRO A 223 11.81 1.72 -8.78
CA PRO A 223 13.16 1.50 -8.27
C PRO A 223 13.20 1.33 -6.76
N ALA A 224 12.40 2.11 -6.02
CA ALA A 224 12.30 2.02 -4.56
C ALA A 224 11.81 0.65 -4.09
N MET A 225 10.83 0.06 -4.79
CA MET A 225 10.37 -1.31 -4.54
C MET A 225 11.49 -2.34 -4.69
N ARG A 226 12.34 -2.21 -5.72
CA ARG A 226 13.50 -3.10 -5.91
C ARG A 226 14.52 -2.96 -4.79
N VAL A 227 14.75 -1.74 -4.30
CA VAL A 227 15.67 -1.47 -3.18
C VAL A 227 15.11 -2.03 -1.87
N ALA A 228 13.84 -1.78 -1.57
CA ALA A 228 13.20 -2.21 -0.33
C ALA A 228 13.03 -3.74 -0.31
N CYS A 229 12.51 -4.32 -1.39
CA CYS A 229 12.15 -5.74 -1.44
C CYS A 229 13.29 -6.63 -1.97
N GLY A 230 14.41 -6.04 -2.42
CA GLY A 230 15.60 -6.76 -2.88
C GLY A 230 16.59 -7.09 -1.75
N PRO A 231 17.60 -7.91 -2.04
CA PRO A 231 18.70 -8.14 -1.10
C PRO A 231 19.40 -6.81 -0.74
N PRO A 232 19.84 -6.64 0.53
CA PRO A 232 19.75 -7.62 1.62
C PRO A 232 18.43 -7.59 2.39
N ARG A 233 17.56 -6.59 2.18
CA ARG A 233 16.38 -6.34 3.03
C ARG A 233 15.25 -7.33 2.84
N ARG A 234 14.98 -7.70 1.58
CA ARG A 234 13.93 -8.67 1.20
C ARG A 234 12.58 -8.42 1.89
N LEU A 235 12.16 -7.16 1.97
CA LEU A 235 10.89 -6.84 2.62
C LEU A 235 9.71 -7.59 1.96
N PRO A 236 8.80 -8.20 2.75
CA PRO A 236 7.57 -8.75 2.23
C PRO A 236 6.63 -7.64 1.74
N ALA A 237 6.00 -7.87 0.59
CA ALA A 237 5.05 -6.95 -0.01
C ALA A 237 3.67 -7.59 -0.23
N LEU A 238 2.61 -6.83 0.02
CA LEU A 238 1.27 -7.06 -0.49
C LEU A 238 0.96 -6.02 -1.56
N VAL A 239 0.38 -6.44 -2.67
CA VAL A 239 -0.16 -5.55 -3.71
C VAL A 239 -1.60 -5.98 -3.99
N VAL A 240 -2.57 -5.12 -3.71
CA VAL A 240 -3.97 -5.33 -4.07
C VAL A 240 -4.32 -4.40 -5.22
N GLY A 241 -4.69 -4.90 -6.39
CA GLY A 241 -5.02 -4.09 -7.56
C GLY A 241 -6.51 -4.06 -7.88
N ALA A 242 -7.00 -2.96 -8.43
CA ALA A 242 -8.31 -2.89 -9.08
C ALA A 242 -8.13 -3.09 -10.59
N ALA A 243 -8.77 -4.11 -11.17
CA ALA A 243 -8.57 -4.42 -12.59
C ALA A 243 -9.17 -3.36 -13.53
N LEU A 244 -10.16 -2.58 -13.07
CA LEU A 244 -10.84 -1.54 -13.84
C LEU A 244 -10.30 -0.13 -13.50
N ASN A 245 -8.99 0.01 -13.32
CA ASN A 245 -8.33 1.27 -12.99
C ASN A 245 -7.69 2.01 -14.18
N GLY A 246 -7.77 1.44 -15.39
CA GLY A 246 -7.07 1.96 -16.58
C GLY A 246 -7.52 3.35 -17.04
N ASP A 247 -8.68 3.83 -16.57
CA ASP A 247 -9.17 5.19 -16.83
C ASP A 247 -8.39 6.25 -16.01
N VAL A 248 -7.78 5.85 -14.90
CA VAL A 248 -7.07 6.76 -13.96
C VAL A 248 -5.57 6.53 -14.00
N ILE A 249 -5.15 5.27 -14.12
CA ILE A 249 -3.76 4.87 -13.95
C ILE A 249 -3.24 4.28 -15.25
N PRO A 250 -2.20 4.88 -15.85
CA PRO A 250 -1.63 4.32 -17.07
C PRO A 250 -0.98 2.95 -16.76
N ALA A 251 -0.96 2.06 -17.76
CA ALA A 251 -0.54 0.67 -17.56
C ALA A 251 0.93 0.50 -17.14
N ASP A 252 1.76 1.51 -17.39
CA ASP A 252 3.16 1.59 -16.97
C ASP A 252 3.34 2.13 -15.54
N GLY A 253 2.29 2.65 -14.90
CA GLY A 253 2.31 3.18 -13.54
C GLY A 253 1.41 2.44 -12.54
N ASN A 254 0.77 1.34 -12.94
CA ASN A 254 -0.23 0.65 -12.12
C ASN A 254 0.33 -0.45 -11.20
N PHE A 255 -0.55 -1.03 -10.38
CA PHE A 255 -0.24 -2.07 -9.41
C PHE A 255 0.53 -3.28 -9.97
N ARG A 256 0.33 -3.66 -11.24
CA ARG A 256 1.07 -4.79 -11.86
C ARG A 256 2.55 -4.48 -11.97
N ARG A 257 2.91 -3.21 -12.16
CA ARG A 257 4.31 -2.74 -12.20
C ARG A 257 4.95 -2.77 -10.82
N PHE A 258 4.21 -2.39 -9.77
CA PHE A 258 4.68 -2.55 -8.39
C PHE A 258 4.96 -4.02 -8.07
N ALA A 259 4.02 -4.93 -8.35
CA ALA A 259 4.21 -6.36 -8.14
C ALA A 259 5.41 -6.90 -8.94
N SER A 260 5.56 -6.48 -10.20
CA SER A 260 6.70 -6.87 -11.05
C SER A 260 8.04 -6.35 -10.51
N ALA A 261 8.05 -5.15 -9.91
CA ALA A 261 9.23 -4.53 -9.32
C ALA A 261 9.62 -5.10 -7.94
N THR A 262 8.85 -6.03 -7.38
CA THR A 262 9.15 -6.71 -6.12
C THR A 262 9.96 -8.00 -6.34
N PRO A 263 11.28 -8.03 -6.08
CA PRO A 263 12.08 -9.24 -6.16
C PRO A 263 11.94 -10.19 -4.94
N GLY A 264 11.44 -9.69 -3.81
CA GLY A 264 11.25 -10.45 -2.57
C GLY A 264 9.87 -11.14 -2.46
N PRO A 265 9.51 -11.64 -1.26
CA PRO A 265 8.20 -12.23 -1.00
C PRO A 265 7.09 -11.25 -1.38
N CYS A 266 6.22 -11.63 -2.30
CA CYS A 266 5.17 -10.77 -2.82
C CYS A 266 3.87 -11.56 -2.95
N TRP A 267 2.80 -11.03 -2.36
CA TRP A 267 1.44 -11.46 -2.62
C TRP A 267 0.73 -10.40 -3.46
N LEU A 268 0.36 -10.75 -4.69
CA LEU A 268 -0.46 -9.92 -5.57
C LEU A 268 -1.89 -10.46 -5.56
N LEU A 269 -2.87 -9.60 -5.29
CA LEU A 269 -4.30 -9.88 -5.38
C LEU A 269 -4.95 -8.86 -6.32
N GLU A 270 -5.63 -9.32 -7.35
CA GLU A 270 -6.30 -8.47 -8.35
C GLU A 270 -7.81 -8.67 -8.28
N LEU A 271 -8.54 -7.59 -7.95
CA LEU A 271 -10.00 -7.57 -7.88
C LEU A 271 -10.58 -7.23 -9.26
N ARG A 272 -11.14 -8.23 -9.95
CA ARG A 272 -11.50 -8.13 -11.38
C ARG A 272 -12.65 -7.17 -11.66
N GLY A 273 -13.57 -7.04 -10.71
CA GLY A 273 -14.72 -6.13 -10.80
C GLY A 273 -14.56 -4.83 -10.01
N ALA A 274 -13.35 -4.50 -9.54
CA ALA A 274 -13.12 -3.28 -8.77
C ALA A 274 -12.52 -2.16 -9.64
N GLY A 275 -12.92 -0.92 -9.34
CA GLY A 275 -12.34 0.34 -9.81
C GLY A 275 -11.49 1.02 -8.72
N HIS A 276 -10.71 2.02 -9.13
CA HIS A 276 -9.66 2.62 -8.30
C HIS A 276 -10.17 3.22 -6.97
N LEU A 277 -11.35 3.84 -6.95
CA LEU A 277 -11.85 4.53 -5.74
C LEU A 277 -12.69 3.63 -4.83
N GLN A 278 -12.90 2.36 -5.18
CA GLN A 278 -13.72 1.45 -4.38
C GLN A 278 -13.02 0.95 -3.11
N PHE A 279 -11.75 1.30 -2.92
CA PHE A 279 -11.03 1.07 -1.67
C PHE A 279 -11.41 2.04 -0.56
N LEU A 280 -12.13 3.13 -0.85
CA LEU A 280 -12.48 4.16 0.13
C LEU A 280 -13.71 3.79 0.95
N ASP A 281 -13.77 4.20 2.22
CA ASP A 281 -14.94 4.02 3.10
C ASP A 281 -16.18 4.75 2.57
N MET A 282 -15.95 5.87 1.87
CA MET A 282 -16.99 6.67 1.26
C MET A 282 -16.48 7.22 -0.08
N GLN A 283 -17.34 7.17 -1.10
CA GLN A 283 -17.06 7.80 -2.37
C GLN A 283 -17.06 9.32 -2.24
N VAL A 284 -16.01 9.94 -2.77
CA VAL A 284 -15.86 11.40 -2.83
C VAL A 284 -16.31 11.88 -4.20
N GLY A 285 -17.41 12.63 -4.25
CA GLY A 285 -18.14 12.92 -5.49
C GLY A 285 -17.32 13.56 -6.61
N LEU A 286 -16.34 14.40 -6.30
CA LEU A 286 -15.46 15.00 -7.31
C LEU A 286 -14.54 13.96 -7.98
N PHE A 287 -14.05 12.98 -7.21
CA PHE A 287 -13.17 11.92 -7.75
C PHE A 287 -13.95 10.82 -8.44
N ALA A 288 -15.21 10.59 -8.06
CA ALA A 288 -16.10 9.65 -8.75
C ALA A 288 -16.31 10.02 -10.23
N MET A 289 -16.10 11.29 -10.62
CA MET A 289 -16.11 11.69 -12.03
C MET A 289 -14.84 11.27 -12.79
N LEU A 290 -13.72 11.07 -12.08
CA LEU A 290 -12.42 10.75 -12.67
C LEU A 290 -12.17 9.24 -12.76
N SER A 291 -12.84 8.44 -11.92
CA SER A 291 -12.72 6.98 -11.91
C SER A 291 -14.09 6.34 -12.08
N LYS A 292 -14.23 5.46 -13.07
CA LYS A 292 -15.41 4.59 -13.12
C LYS A 292 -15.35 3.60 -11.96
N SER A 293 -16.45 3.45 -11.23
CA SER A 293 -16.63 2.33 -10.32
C SER A 293 -16.81 1.05 -11.10
N GLY A 294 -16.26 -0.05 -10.58
CA GLY A 294 -16.47 -1.38 -11.12
C GLY A 294 -17.81 -1.99 -10.64
N PRO A 295 -18.20 -3.14 -11.22
CA PRO A 295 -19.44 -3.83 -10.86
C PRO A 295 -19.42 -4.49 -9.46
N THR A 296 -18.25 -4.71 -8.86
CA THR A 296 -18.16 -5.25 -7.50
C THR A 296 -18.59 -4.17 -6.50
N PRO A 297 -19.51 -4.44 -5.55
CA PRO A 297 -19.89 -3.47 -4.53
C PRO A 297 -18.70 -2.98 -3.70
N ASP A 298 -18.65 -1.68 -3.40
CA ASP A 298 -17.56 -1.04 -2.63
C ASP A 298 -17.28 -1.75 -1.30
N GLU A 299 -18.34 -2.20 -0.60
CA GLU A 299 -18.19 -2.92 0.66
C GLU A 299 -17.42 -4.25 0.49
N LEU A 300 -17.65 -4.98 -0.61
CA LEU A 300 -16.92 -6.22 -0.86
C LEU A 300 -15.47 -5.95 -1.27
N VAL A 301 -15.22 -4.89 -2.04
CA VAL A 301 -13.85 -4.45 -2.37
C VAL A 301 -13.07 -4.15 -1.09
N ARG A 302 -13.63 -3.32 -0.20
CA ARG A 302 -13.02 -3.00 1.10
C ARG A 302 -12.85 -4.21 1.99
N ARG A 303 -13.88 -5.07 2.08
CA ARG A 303 -13.83 -6.25 2.93
C ARG A 303 -12.69 -7.19 2.52
N ILE A 304 -12.53 -7.43 1.21
CA ILE A 304 -11.47 -8.29 0.68
C ILE A 304 -10.09 -7.63 0.85
N SER A 305 -9.95 -6.34 0.54
CA SER A 305 -8.66 -5.64 0.66
C SER A 305 -8.18 -5.54 2.11
N LYS A 306 -9.09 -5.29 3.07
CA LYS A 306 -8.79 -5.31 4.51
C LYS A 306 -8.34 -6.70 4.97
N ALA A 307 -9.06 -7.75 4.57
CA ALA A 307 -8.69 -9.13 4.89
C ALA A 307 -7.31 -9.49 4.35
N ALA A 308 -7.00 -9.09 3.11
CA ALA A 308 -5.68 -9.29 2.53
C ALA A 308 -4.58 -8.55 3.31
N LEU A 309 -4.82 -7.30 3.70
CA LEU A 309 -3.88 -6.50 4.48
C LEU A 309 -3.61 -7.13 5.86
N VAL A 310 -4.65 -7.57 6.55
CA VAL A 310 -4.53 -8.27 7.85
C VAL A 310 -3.78 -9.60 7.70
N ALA A 311 -4.17 -10.43 6.73
CA ALA A 311 -3.54 -11.73 6.50
C ALA A 311 -2.05 -11.59 6.17
N TRP A 312 -1.70 -10.68 5.25
CA TRP A 312 -0.30 -10.37 4.94
C TRP A 312 0.47 -9.91 6.18
N ALA A 313 -0.11 -8.99 6.95
CA ALA A 313 0.58 -8.42 8.11
C ALA A 313 0.80 -9.48 9.21
N ARG A 314 -0.18 -10.37 9.45
CA ARG A 314 -0.13 -11.38 10.52
C ARG A 314 0.65 -12.63 10.16
N GLU A 315 0.49 -13.14 8.95
CA GLU A 315 1.07 -14.43 8.54
C GLU A 315 2.51 -14.29 8.02
N LEU A 316 2.89 -13.07 7.60
CA LEU A 316 4.17 -12.85 6.93
C LEU A 316 4.95 -11.67 7.51
N ALA A 317 4.40 -10.45 7.42
CA ALA A 317 5.21 -9.25 7.64
C ALA A 317 5.64 -9.06 9.11
N ALA A 318 4.71 -9.20 10.07
CA ALA A 318 5.03 -9.02 11.48
C ALA A 318 5.90 -10.14 12.07
N PRO A 319 5.66 -11.44 11.76
CA PRO A 319 6.59 -12.50 12.18
C PRO A 319 8.01 -12.29 11.66
N LEU A 320 8.18 -11.99 10.36
CA LEU A 320 9.50 -11.69 9.78
C LEU A 320 10.16 -10.47 10.43
N ALA A 321 9.39 -9.40 10.68
CA ALA A 321 9.86 -8.20 11.34
C ALA A 321 10.42 -8.45 12.75
N ARG A 322 9.78 -9.36 13.50
CA ARG A 322 10.19 -9.76 14.85
C ARG A 322 11.30 -10.82 14.87
N GLY A 323 11.76 -11.27 13.70
CA GLY A 323 12.73 -12.36 13.59
C GLY A 323 12.17 -13.71 14.03
N GLU A 324 10.84 -13.87 14.02
CA GLU A 324 10.19 -15.15 14.26
C GLU A 324 10.46 -16.08 13.06
N PRO A 325 10.69 -17.38 13.29
CA PRO A 325 10.82 -18.32 12.19
C PRO A 325 9.50 -18.39 11.41
N VAL A 326 9.55 -18.10 10.12
CA VAL A 326 8.39 -18.19 9.22
C VAL A 326 8.62 -19.35 8.28
N ASP A 327 7.76 -20.38 8.38
CA ASP A 327 7.66 -21.39 7.34
C ASP A 327 7.00 -20.76 6.11
N GLY A 328 7.80 -20.55 5.06
CA GLY A 328 7.35 -19.94 3.81
C GLY A 328 6.17 -20.69 3.18
N GLN A 329 6.15 -22.02 3.26
CA GLN A 329 5.06 -22.83 2.70
C GLN A 329 3.79 -22.66 3.53
N GLN A 330 3.91 -22.72 4.86
CA GLN A 330 2.77 -22.49 5.75
C GLN A 330 2.17 -21.09 5.55
N ALA A 331 3.01 -20.05 5.43
CA ALA A 331 2.56 -18.70 5.15
C ALA A 331 1.84 -18.64 3.80
N MET A 332 2.39 -19.25 2.73
CA MET A 332 1.72 -19.33 1.43
C MET A 332 0.35 -19.99 1.52
N ASP A 333 0.24 -21.15 2.18
CA ASP A 333 -1.02 -21.90 2.32
C ASP A 333 -2.08 -21.04 3.03
N ARG A 334 -1.70 -20.29 4.06
CA ARG A 334 -2.59 -19.40 4.81
C ARG A 334 -3.08 -18.23 3.93
N LEU A 335 -2.18 -17.60 3.17
CA LEU A 335 -2.54 -16.51 2.25
C LEU A 335 -3.45 -17.01 1.11
N GLN A 336 -3.18 -18.22 0.57
CA GLN A 336 -4.04 -18.88 -0.42
C GLN A 336 -5.43 -19.16 0.13
N GLN A 337 -5.54 -19.64 1.37
CA GLN A 337 -6.84 -19.88 2.03
C GLN A 337 -7.63 -18.58 2.22
N THR A 338 -6.98 -17.47 2.59
CA THR A 338 -7.63 -16.14 2.62
C THR A 338 -8.09 -15.71 1.24
N ALA A 339 -7.27 -15.89 0.20
CA ALA A 339 -7.65 -15.57 -1.17
C ALA A 339 -8.86 -16.39 -1.65
N ALA A 340 -8.88 -17.70 -1.37
CA ALA A 340 -9.99 -18.59 -1.69
C ALA A 340 -11.27 -18.23 -0.94
N ALA A 341 -11.17 -17.77 0.31
CA ALA A 341 -12.33 -17.27 1.05
C ALA A 341 -12.87 -15.96 0.44
N ALA A 342 -11.97 -15.06 0.03
CA ALA A 342 -12.33 -13.81 -0.64
C ALA A 342 -12.93 -14.01 -2.04
N GLU A 343 -12.47 -15.00 -2.80
CA GLU A 343 -12.97 -15.32 -4.14
C GLU A 343 -14.45 -15.73 -4.14
N ARG A 344 -14.94 -16.28 -3.02
CA ARG A 344 -16.37 -16.58 -2.82
C ARG A 344 -17.24 -15.33 -2.72
N LEU A 345 -16.65 -14.18 -2.39
CA LEU A 345 -17.36 -12.90 -2.25
C LEU A 345 -17.34 -12.09 -3.54
N ALA A 346 -16.21 -12.08 -4.25
CA ALA A 346 -16.08 -11.35 -5.51
C ALA A 346 -15.05 -12.00 -6.44
N PRO A 347 -15.21 -11.86 -7.77
CA PRO A 347 -14.23 -12.34 -8.73
C PRO A 347 -12.86 -11.68 -8.52
N LEU A 348 -11.86 -12.50 -8.26
CA LEU A 348 -10.47 -12.07 -8.08
C LEU A 348 -9.49 -13.05 -8.73
N SER A 349 -8.25 -12.63 -8.86
CA SER A 349 -7.12 -13.53 -9.14
C SER A 349 -5.96 -13.17 -8.23
N TYR A 350 -5.07 -14.11 -7.94
CA TYR A 350 -3.92 -13.83 -7.08
C TYR A 350 -2.68 -14.58 -7.54
N SER A 351 -1.52 -14.12 -7.09
CA SER A 351 -0.23 -14.81 -7.27
C SER A 351 0.66 -14.58 -6.05
N LEU A 352 1.50 -15.57 -5.75
CA LEU A 352 2.48 -15.55 -4.67
C LEU A 352 3.84 -15.84 -5.30
N LYS A 353 4.88 -15.10 -4.93
CA LYS A 353 6.26 -15.33 -5.41
C LYS A 353 7.29 -14.97 -4.34
N GLY A 354 8.47 -15.59 -4.40
CA GLY A 354 9.63 -15.21 -3.58
C GLY A 354 9.56 -15.67 -2.13
N PHE A 355 8.75 -16.69 -1.81
CA PHE A 355 8.60 -17.28 -0.48
C PHE A 355 9.57 -18.43 -0.21
N GLU A 356 10.12 -19.04 -1.26
CA GLU A 356 11.06 -20.16 -1.23
C GLU A 356 12.29 -19.91 -0.34
N PRO A 357 12.89 -18.68 -0.31
CA PRO A 357 14.07 -18.41 0.51
C PRO A 357 13.81 -18.36 2.02
N LEU A 358 12.54 -18.29 2.47
CA LEU A 358 12.21 -18.05 3.88
C LEU A 358 12.52 -19.27 4.78
N GLY A 359 12.47 -20.49 4.25
CA GLY A 359 12.70 -21.72 5.03
C GLY A 359 14.15 -22.18 5.15
N ALA A 360 15.06 -21.68 4.30
CA ALA A 360 16.41 -22.27 4.17
C ALA A 360 17.44 -21.74 5.18
N ALA A 361 17.23 -20.57 5.80
CA ALA A 361 18.24 -19.90 6.61
C ALA A 361 18.44 -20.52 8.02
N GLY A 362 17.55 -21.41 8.47
CA GLY A 362 17.55 -21.95 9.84
C GLY A 362 18.26 -23.30 10.04
N SER A 363 18.67 -24.00 8.97
CA SER A 363 19.17 -25.38 9.06
C SER A 363 20.69 -25.54 8.88
N VAL A 364 21.48 -24.48 9.06
CA VAL A 364 22.94 -24.66 9.23
C VAL A 364 23.19 -25.07 10.69
N SER A 365 22.78 -26.30 11.00
CA SER A 365 23.23 -27.05 12.16
C SER A 365 24.75 -27.15 12.05
N GLY A 366 25.44 -26.47 12.97
CA GLY A 366 26.88 -26.56 13.12
C GLY A 366 27.28 -28.01 13.38
N SER A 367 27.69 -28.71 12.34
CA SER A 367 28.52 -29.91 12.48
C SER A 367 29.87 -29.45 13.00
N SER A 368 30.02 -29.46 14.32
CA SER A 368 31.30 -29.35 15.01
C SER A 368 32.18 -30.53 14.59
N ALA A 369 33.00 -30.32 13.57
CA ALA A 369 34.09 -31.24 13.25
C ALA A 369 35.13 -31.14 14.37
N GLY A 370 35.09 -32.11 15.28
CA GLY A 370 36.25 -32.45 16.09
C GLY A 370 37.34 -32.98 15.16
N SER A 371 38.47 -32.28 15.08
CA SER A 371 39.68 -32.79 14.46
C SER A 371 40.84 -32.63 15.45
N SER A 372 41.11 -33.73 16.15
CA SER A 372 42.39 -34.04 16.78
C SER A 372 43.02 -35.19 16.00
N GLY A 373 44.26 -35.02 15.53
CA GLY A 373 45.03 -36.04 14.81
C GLY A 373 45.98 -35.38 13.80
N SER A 374 47.17 -34.96 14.23
CA SER A 374 48.40 -35.77 14.32
C SER A 374 49.09 -35.95 12.98
N CYS A 375 50.26 -35.34 12.90
CA CYS A 375 51.27 -35.36 11.86
C CYS A 375 51.90 -36.76 11.64
N CYS A 376 52.08 -37.14 10.38
CA CYS A 376 53.32 -37.72 9.84
C CYS A 376 53.24 -37.88 8.32
N ASP A 377 54.33 -37.47 7.66
CA ASP A 377 54.65 -37.62 6.25
C ASP A 377 54.80 -39.09 5.81
N THR A 378 54.55 -39.37 4.53
CA THR A 378 55.51 -40.11 3.67
C THR A 378 55.11 -40.07 2.19
N ASP A 379 56.16 -40.13 1.37
CA ASP A 379 56.31 -39.86 -0.05
C ASP A 379 55.79 -40.93 -1.05
N SER A 380 55.41 -40.41 -2.24
CA SER A 380 55.68 -40.96 -3.61
C SER A 380 54.89 -42.20 -4.13
N PRO A 381 54.95 -42.54 -5.45
CA PRO A 381 54.30 -41.82 -6.56
C PRO A 381 53.59 -42.74 -7.60
N ALA A 382 53.04 -42.11 -8.64
CA ALA A 382 52.81 -42.61 -10.02
C ALA A 382 51.50 -43.34 -10.42
N SER A 383 51.00 -42.88 -11.57
CA SER A 383 50.54 -43.63 -12.76
C SER A 383 49.06 -43.53 -13.19
N SER A 384 48.91 -42.86 -14.35
CA SER A 384 48.17 -43.25 -15.56
C SER A 384 46.65 -43.54 -15.57
N SER A 385 45.97 -42.72 -16.37
CA SER A 385 44.98 -43.07 -17.43
C SER A 385 43.75 -43.91 -17.08
N SER A 386 42.55 -43.38 -17.39
CA SER A 386 41.79 -43.69 -18.63
C SER A 386 40.28 -43.47 -18.49
N SER A 387 39.71 -42.96 -19.59
CA SER A 387 38.39 -43.26 -20.17
C SER A 387 37.10 -43.21 -19.33
N GLY A 388 36.19 -42.33 -19.78
CA GLY A 388 34.94 -42.77 -20.41
C GLY A 388 33.76 -43.12 -19.50
N GLY A 389 32.66 -42.38 -19.63
CA GLY A 389 31.39 -42.76 -19.01
C GLY A 389 30.26 -41.78 -19.30
N PHE A 390 29.74 -41.80 -20.52
CA PHE A 390 28.41 -41.24 -20.83
C PHE A 390 27.34 -42.06 -20.10
N GLY A 391 26.59 -41.42 -19.20
CA GLY A 391 25.42 -41.98 -18.53
C GLY A 391 24.15 -41.27 -18.99
N SER A 392 23.46 -41.87 -19.94
CA SER A 392 22.12 -41.50 -20.42
C SER A 392 21.04 -41.85 -19.39
N ASN A 393 20.28 -40.86 -18.93
CA ASN A 393 19.01 -41.07 -18.21
C ASN A 393 17.83 -41.04 -19.20
N PRO A 394 16.91 -42.02 -19.18
CA PRO A 394 15.70 -42.02 -19.98
C PRO A 394 14.48 -41.62 -19.11
N PHE A 395 13.80 -40.52 -19.43
CA PHE A 395 12.41 -40.31 -19.01
C PHE A 395 11.63 -39.62 -20.13
N GLY A 396 10.64 -40.35 -20.66
CA GLY A 396 9.74 -39.91 -21.71
C GLY A 396 8.63 -38.97 -21.20
N PRO A 397 7.87 -38.35 -22.11
CA PRO A 397 6.84 -37.37 -21.78
C PRO A 397 5.52 -38.08 -21.48
N GLY A 398 5.02 -37.94 -20.25
CA GLY A 398 3.65 -38.28 -19.90
C GLY A 398 2.72 -37.13 -20.26
N GLY A 399 1.90 -37.34 -21.30
CA GLY A 399 0.75 -36.48 -21.61
C GLY A 399 -0.37 -36.72 -20.61
N PHE A 400 -0.93 -35.65 -20.06
CA PHE A 400 -2.16 -35.70 -19.27
C PHE A 400 -3.34 -35.30 -20.17
N ASP A 401 -4.20 -36.28 -20.37
CA ASP A 401 -5.51 -36.21 -21.00
C ASP A 401 -6.53 -35.70 -19.97
N LEU A 402 -7.29 -34.65 -20.31
CA LEU A 402 -8.42 -34.19 -19.51
C LEU A 402 -9.68 -34.36 -20.35
N GLY A 403 -10.45 -35.37 -19.94
CA GLY A 403 -11.73 -35.74 -20.52
C GLY A 403 -12.75 -34.61 -20.52
N GLY A 404 -13.58 -34.65 -21.57
CA GLY A 404 -14.64 -33.68 -21.85
C GLY A 404 -15.79 -33.72 -20.86
N PHE A 405 -16.41 -32.56 -20.71
CA PHE A 405 -17.75 -32.41 -20.19
C PHE A 405 -18.63 -31.78 -21.29
N ASP A 406 -19.66 -32.54 -21.65
CA ASP A 406 -20.69 -32.22 -22.62
C ASP A 406 -21.78 -31.36 -21.96
N LEU A 407 -22.17 -30.27 -22.60
CA LEU A 407 -23.27 -29.39 -22.19
C LEU A 407 -24.12 -29.04 -23.41
N SER A 408 -24.85 -30.03 -23.91
CA SER A 408 -26.03 -29.82 -24.73
C SER A 408 -27.30 -30.02 -23.89
N GLY A 409 -28.07 -28.95 -23.66
CA GLY A 409 -29.45 -29.08 -23.19
C GLY A 409 -29.95 -27.93 -22.34
N LEU A 410 -30.51 -26.90 -22.99
CA LEU A 410 -31.86 -26.37 -22.70
C LEU A 410 -32.04 -25.04 -23.45
N ALA A 411 -32.68 -25.15 -24.62
CA ALA A 411 -33.34 -24.06 -25.28
C ALA A 411 -34.85 -24.17 -25.05
N GLY A 412 -35.49 -23.03 -24.83
CA GLY A 412 -36.94 -22.80 -24.93
C GLY A 412 -37.56 -22.32 -23.63
N ALA A 413 -38.47 -21.35 -23.59
CA ALA A 413 -39.02 -20.42 -24.56
C ALA A 413 -39.92 -19.43 -23.79
N ALA A 414 -40.34 -18.36 -24.47
CA ALA A 414 -41.38 -17.38 -24.10
C ALA A 414 -41.00 -16.31 -23.06
N GLY A 415 -41.35 -15.03 -23.22
CA GLY A 415 -42.20 -14.38 -24.21
C GLY A 415 -42.28 -12.87 -23.91
N PHE A 416 -42.63 -12.10 -24.94
CA PHE A 416 -42.83 -10.65 -24.93
C PHE A 416 -43.87 -10.18 -23.90
N GLY A 417 -43.70 -8.95 -23.39
CA GLY A 417 -44.73 -8.23 -22.65
C GLY A 417 -44.36 -6.79 -22.31
N SER A 418 -44.73 -5.86 -23.19
CA SER A 418 -44.72 -4.41 -22.97
C SER A 418 -46.03 -3.93 -22.31
N GLY A 419 -45.94 -2.96 -21.40
CA GLY A 419 -47.05 -2.23 -20.75
C GLY A 419 -46.70 -2.02 -19.27
N GLY A 420 -46.90 -0.91 -18.59
CA GLY A 420 -47.84 0.21 -18.72
C GLY A 420 -48.19 0.63 -17.28
N PHE A 421 -48.34 1.94 -17.04
CA PHE A 421 -48.58 2.62 -15.75
C PHE A 421 -49.53 1.94 -14.73
N GLY A 422 -49.27 2.16 -13.43
CA GLY A 422 -50.25 1.93 -12.36
C GLY A 422 -49.73 2.28 -10.96
N ALA A 423 -50.39 3.22 -10.30
CA ALA A 423 -50.14 3.72 -8.94
C ALA A 423 -50.70 2.80 -7.84
N GLY A 424 -50.22 2.94 -6.59
CA GLY A 424 -51.01 2.57 -5.39
C GLY A 424 -50.25 2.21 -4.10
N ALA A 425 -50.47 3.05 -3.07
CA ALA A 425 -50.59 2.80 -1.61
C ALA A 425 -49.49 2.01 -0.84
N ASN A 426 -48.82 2.55 0.19
CA ASN A 426 -49.27 3.05 1.51
C ASN A 426 -49.66 1.95 2.52
N TRP A 427 -48.75 1.59 3.43
CA TRP A 427 -48.92 0.92 4.75
C TRP A 427 -47.64 1.27 5.55
N GLY A 428 -47.61 1.64 6.82
CA GLY A 428 -48.58 1.86 7.88
C GLY A 428 -47.76 2.15 9.15
N ALA A 429 -48.00 3.29 9.79
CA ALA A 429 -47.36 3.69 11.04
C ALA A 429 -48.05 3.04 12.24
N GLY A 430 -47.27 2.51 13.19
CA GLY A 430 -47.75 1.96 14.46
C GLY A 430 -47.24 2.81 15.63
N SER A 431 -48.19 3.42 16.33
CA SER A 431 -48.05 4.24 17.53
C SER A 431 -47.81 3.40 18.79
N SER A 432 -47.08 3.92 19.77
CA SER A 432 -47.41 3.66 21.18
C SER A 432 -46.99 4.83 22.09
N SER A 433 -47.97 5.22 22.88
CA SER A 433 -48.02 6.24 23.92
C SER A 433 -47.52 5.72 25.26
N GLY A 434 -47.05 6.61 26.15
CA GLY A 434 -47.38 6.48 27.57
C GLY A 434 -46.33 6.91 28.61
N ALA A 435 -46.78 7.83 29.46
CA ALA A 435 -46.48 7.98 30.90
C ALA A 435 -45.24 8.79 31.34
N SER A 436 -45.57 10.04 31.68
CA SER A 436 -44.93 10.91 32.66
C SER A 436 -45.12 10.42 34.10
N THR A 437 -44.06 10.48 34.92
CA THR A 437 -44.17 10.71 36.38
C THR A 437 -43.04 11.62 36.87
N SER A 438 -43.47 12.60 37.65
CA SER A 438 -42.71 13.61 38.37
C SER A 438 -41.97 13.04 39.57
N SER A 439 -40.76 13.53 39.86
CA SER A 439 -40.30 13.71 41.24
C SER A 439 -39.31 14.87 41.36
N SER A 440 -39.72 15.82 42.18
CA SER A 440 -38.98 16.96 42.70
C SER A 440 -37.99 16.52 43.79
N SER A 441 -36.77 17.05 43.77
CA SER A 441 -36.01 17.25 45.01
C SER A 441 -35.11 18.48 44.91
N SER A 442 -35.36 19.37 45.85
CA SER A 442 -34.63 20.58 46.20
C SER A 442 -33.29 20.26 46.87
N SER A 443 -32.24 21.01 46.55
CA SER A 443 -31.24 21.38 47.55
C SER A 443 -30.55 22.70 47.21
N SER A 444 -30.52 23.54 48.22
CA SER A 444 -29.97 24.88 48.33
C SER A 444 -28.47 24.86 48.68
N SER A 445 -27.68 25.79 48.13
CA SER A 445 -26.53 26.40 48.85
C SER A 445 -26.01 27.67 48.15
N THR A 446 -26.27 28.80 48.82
CA THR A 446 -25.41 29.98 49.08
C THR A 446 -24.12 30.25 48.28
N SER A 447 -24.14 31.39 47.56
CA SER A 447 -23.22 32.57 47.54
C SER A 447 -21.69 32.42 47.29
N PRO A 448 -20.93 33.47 46.86
CA PRO A 448 -21.30 34.87 46.60
C PRO A 448 -20.83 35.48 45.26
N SER A 449 -21.35 36.70 45.05
CA SER A 449 -20.94 37.75 44.11
C SER A 449 -19.44 38.02 44.04
N SER A 450 -18.91 38.17 42.81
CA SER A 450 -17.86 39.13 42.50
C SER A 450 -18.00 39.63 41.06
N SER A 451 -17.50 40.84 40.89
CA SER A 451 -17.85 41.86 39.91
C SER A 451 -17.01 41.81 38.62
N SER A 452 -17.66 42.20 37.52
CA SER A 452 -17.15 43.04 36.41
C SER A 452 -15.76 42.76 35.79
N ALA A 453 -15.75 42.36 34.50
CA ALA A 453 -14.90 42.99 33.46
C ALA A 453 -15.35 42.56 32.04
N SER A 454 -16.02 43.49 31.36
CA SER A 454 -15.88 43.89 29.95
C SER A 454 -15.28 42.92 28.90
N SER A 455 -16.15 42.58 27.94
CA SER A 455 -15.99 42.71 26.47
C SER A 455 -14.74 42.15 25.75
N SER A 456 -14.98 41.18 24.86
CA SER A 456 -14.88 41.43 23.39
C SER A 456 -15.39 40.20 22.63
N GLY A 457 -16.43 40.41 21.84
CA GLY A 457 -17.03 39.40 20.96
C GLY A 457 -16.17 39.17 19.72
N GLY A 458 -15.78 37.92 19.48
CA GLY A 458 -15.15 37.47 18.24
C GLY A 458 -16.19 36.82 17.34
N ALA A 459 -16.60 37.54 16.30
CA ALA A 459 -17.52 37.08 15.26
C ALA A 459 -16.93 35.91 14.47
N ARG A 460 -17.74 34.86 14.28
CA ARG A 460 -17.51 33.78 13.31
C ARG A 460 -17.62 34.36 11.90
N LYS A 461 -16.51 34.37 11.14
CA LYS A 461 -16.53 34.63 9.70
C LYS A 461 -16.58 33.31 8.95
N SER A 462 -17.61 33.13 8.14
CA SER A 462 -17.68 32.11 7.10
C SER A 462 -16.62 32.39 6.04
N TRP A 463 -15.89 31.35 5.64
CA TRP A 463 -15.02 31.39 4.47
C TRP A 463 -15.77 30.83 3.27
N SER A 464 -16.04 31.71 2.30
CA SER A 464 -16.35 31.35 0.92
C SER A 464 -15.21 31.85 0.06
N SER A 465 -14.39 30.96 -0.50
CA SER A 465 -13.39 31.30 -1.50
C SER A 465 -13.91 30.90 -2.88
N SER A 466 -14.23 31.90 -3.71
CA SER A 466 -14.33 31.75 -5.16
C SER A 466 -12.91 31.66 -5.72
N TRP A 467 -12.63 30.59 -6.48
CA TRP A 467 -11.37 30.40 -7.17
C TRP A 467 -11.57 30.70 -8.65
N SER A 468 -11.09 31.86 -9.08
CA SER A 468 -10.92 32.23 -10.48
C SER A 468 -9.63 33.03 -10.58
N GLY A 469 -8.53 32.36 -10.86
CA GLY A 469 -7.23 32.98 -11.06
C GLY A 469 -6.39 32.10 -11.96
N GLY A 470 -6.31 32.48 -13.24
CA GLY A 470 -5.46 31.80 -14.22
C GLY A 470 -3.99 31.99 -13.85
N PHE A 471 -3.29 30.87 -13.68
CA PHE A 471 -1.85 30.83 -13.48
C PHE A 471 -1.16 30.98 -14.84
N LYS A 472 -0.42 32.07 -15.02
CA LYS A 472 0.58 32.24 -16.08
C LYS A 472 1.92 31.90 -15.45
N ALA A 473 2.59 30.87 -15.97
CA ALA A 473 3.89 30.44 -15.47
C ALA A 473 4.96 31.54 -15.66
N PRO A 474 5.88 31.74 -14.71
CA PRO A 474 7.05 32.58 -14.92
C PRO A 474 8.06 31.84 -15.81
N GLU A 475 8.63 32.56 -16.78
CA GLU A 475 9.64 32.03 -17.69
C GLU A 475 10.98 31.76 -16.96
N PRO A 476 11.72 30.71 -17.36
CA PRO A 476 13.06 30.46 -16.85
C PRO A 476 14.09 31.39 -17.53
N SER A 477 14.88 32.08 -16.71
CA SER A 477 16.09 32.80 -17.15
C SER A 477 17.09 31.82 -17.77
N SER A 478 17.50 32.08 -19.01
CA SER A 478 18.52 31.33 -19.73
C SER A 478 19.69 32.24 -20.08
N ASP A 479 20.82 32.06 -19.40
CA ASP A 479 22.15 32.33 -19.94
C ASP A 479 22.57 31.08 -20.72
N TRP A 480 22.36 31.07 -22.03
CA TRP A 480 23.13 30.29 -23.01
C TRP A 480 22.98 30.96 -24.39
N ASP A 481 24.03 31.63 -24.82
CA ASP A 481 24.13 32.39 -26.07
C ASP A 481 24.16 31.52 -27.34
N ALA A 482 23.42 32.03 -28.35
CA ALA A 482 23.69 32.09 -29.79
C ALA A 482 23.72 30.81 -30.67
N TYR A 483 22.77 30.70 -31.61
CA TYR A 483 23.00 31.05 -33.03
C TYR A 483 21.69 31.15 -33.87
N ALA A 484 21.56 32.29 -34.56
CA ALA A 484 20.98 32.56 -35.89
C ALA A 484 19.48 32.31 -36.24
N THR A 485 18.74 33.43 -36.21
CA THR A 485 17.96 34.07 -37.29
C THR A 485 16.91 33.29 -38.12
N GLY A 486 15.66 33.79 -38.07
CA GLY A 486 14.65 33.60 -39.12
C GLY A 486 13.30 34.26 -38.80
N SER A 487 13.05 35.47 -39.31
CA SER A 487 11.77 36.18 -39.27
C SER A 487 10.77 35.65 -40.30
N SER A 488 9.47 35.54 -39.94
CA SER A 488 8.36 35.90 -40.84
C SER A 488 7.00 35.98 -40.13
N SER A 489 6.42 37.18 -40.21
CA SER A 489 5.01 37.58 -40.38
C SER A 489 3.90 36.52 -40.31
N GLY A 490 2.86 36.85 -39.54
CA GLY A 490 1.61 36.10 -39.48
C GLY A 490 0.60 36.40 -40.60
N THR A 491 -0.43 35.57 -40.65
CA THR A 491 -1.74 35.85 -41.24
C THR A 491 -2.78 34.99 -40.54
N ALA A 492 -3.88 35.61 -40.09
CA ALA A 492 -5.04 34.93 -39.52
C ALA A 492 -5.76 34.10 -40.59
N SER A 493 -6.03 32.82 -40.30
CA SER A 493 -6.85 31.95 -41.15
C SER A 493 -8.28 31.87 -40.63
N ALA A 494 -9.22 32.01 -41.56
CA ALA A 494 -10.66 31.90 -41.37
C ALA A 494 -11.10 30.50 -40.89
N PRO A 495 -12.26 30.37 -40.22
CA PRO A 495 -12.75 29.09 -39.74
C PRO A 495 -13.16 28.14 -40.88
N PRO A 496 -13.03 26.80 -40.68
CA PRO A 496 -13.37 25.81 -41.69
C PRO A 496 -14.90 25.65 -41.86
N PRO A 497 -15.36 25.23 -43.06
CA PRO A 497 -16.77 24.90 -43.28
C PRO A 497 -17.20 23.62 -42.53
N PRO A 498 -18.50 23.47 -42.23
CA PRO A 498 -19.02 22.32 -41.50
C PRO A 498 -18.92 21.01 -42.32
N PRO A 499 -18.79 19.85 -41.64
CA PRO A 499 -18.63 18.56 -42.31
C PRO A 499 -19.92 18.06 -42.99
N PRO A 500 -19.80 17.24 -44.06
CA PRO A 500 -20.94 16.61 -44.71
C PRO A 500 -21.59 15.53 -43.82
N PRO A 501 -22.88 15.21 -44.06
CA PRO A 501 -23.62 14.22 -43.28
C PRO A 501 -23.07 12.79 -43.46
N PRO A 502 -23.19 11.93 -42.43
CA PRO A 502 -22.67 10.57 -42.47
C PRO A 502 -23.50 9.66 -43.41
N PRO A 503 -22.87 8.68 -44.09
CA PRO A 503 -23.59 7.66 -44.85
C PRO A 503 -24.39 6.70 -43.94
N PRO A 504 -25.42 6.04 -44.49
CA PRO A 504 -26.33 5.19 -43.71
C PRO A 504 -25.63 3.96 -43.13
N ARG A 505 -25.99 3.64 -41.87
CA ARG A 505 -25.51 2.49 -41.10
C ARG A 505 -25.94 1.17 -41.74
N SER A 506 -24.96 0.32 -42.09
CA SER A 506 -25.16 -1.11 -42.33
C SER A 506 -24.98 -1.86 -40.99
N GLY A 507 -25.90 -2.79 -40.70
CA GLY A 507 -25.94 -3.55 -39.45
C GLY A 507 -24.81 -4.58 -39.28
N PRO A 508 -24.64 -5.14 -38.07
CA PRO A 508 -23.49 -5.97 -37.74
C PRO A 508 -23.67 -7.41 -38.23
N ALA A 509 -22.69 -7.90 -38.99
CA ALA A 509 -22.47 -9.31 -39.23
C ALA A 509 -21.57 -9.86 -38.12
N SER A 510 -22.08 -10.87 -37.41
CA SER A 510 -21.38 -11.66 -36.40
C SER A 510 -20.22 -12.42 -37.04
N SER A 511 -18.99 -12.23 -36.54
CA SER A 511 -17.88 -13.13 -36.84
C SER A 511 -17.01 -13.34 -35.60
N SER A 512 -16.90 -14.62 -35.25
CA SER A 512 -16.06 -15.20 -34.21
C SER A 512 -14.60 -15.22 -34.66
N ASN A 513 -13.70 -14.59 -33.91
CA ASN A 513 -12.25 -14.65 -34.14
C ASN A 513 -11.60 -15.72 -33.26
N SER A 514 -11.24 -16.83 -33.89
CA SER A 514 -10.21 -17.77 -33.44
C SER A 514 -8.84 -17.25 -33.93
N TYR A 515 -7.90 -17.04 -33.00
CA TYR A 515 -6.53 -16.66 -33.35
C TYR A 515 -5.75 -17.88 -33.84
N ALA A 516 -5.75 -18.08 -35.16
CA ALA A 516 -4.76 -18.92 -35.83
C ALA A 516 -3.51 -18.07 -36.10
N SER A 517 -2.32 -18.61 -35.78
CA SER A 517 -1.03 -18.05 -36.16
C SER A 517 -0.90 -18.06 -37.69
N GLY A 518 -1.29 -16.96 -38.33
CA GLY A 518 -1.17 -16.75 -39.76
C GLY A 518 0.22 -16.23 -40.12
N SER A 519 0.89 -16.93 -41.04
CA SER A 519 2.11 -16.49 -41.71
C SER A 519 1.91 -15.09 -42.33
N GLY A 520 2.87 -14.20 -42.06
CA GLY A 520 2.77 -12.76 -42.29
C GLY A 520 2.39 -12.35 -43.72
N SER A 521 1.30 -11.59 -43.82
CA SER A 521 1.01 -10.74 -44.96
C SER A 521 2.10 -9.68 -45.08
N GLY A 522 2.83 -9.68 -46.20
CA GLY A 522 3.97 -8.81 -46.47
C GLY A 522 3.60 -7.33 -46.51
N LEU A 523 3.68 -6.65 -45.37
CA LEU A 523 3.76 -5.19 -45.33
C LEU A 523 5.05 -4.74 -46.01
N PRO A 524 5.03 -3.66 -46.83
CA PRO A 524 6.25 -3.14 -47.44
C PRO A 524 7.25 -2.73 -46.36
N PRO A 525 8.57 -2.91 -46.57
CA PRO A 525 9.59 -2.59 -45.58
C PRO A 525 9.55 -1.11 -45.18
N VAL A 526 9.84 -0.79 -43.91
CA VAL A 526 9.91 0.61 -43.45
C VAL A 526 11.17 1.25 -44.04
N THR A 527 10.99 2.23 -44.93
CA THR A 527 12.07 2.96 -45.60
C THR A 527 12.46 4.25 -44.87
N GLN A 528 11.71 4.66 -43.83
CA GLN A 528 12.03 5.88 -43.08
C GLN A 528 13.40 5.78 -42.37
N SER A 529 14.13 6.90 -42.33
CA SER A 529 15.35 7.01 -41.52
C SER A 529 15.02 7.10 -40.03
N TYR A 530 16.00 6.82 -39.17
CA TYR A 530 15.83 6.98 -37.72
C TYR A 530 15.39 8.40 -37.34
N GLU A 531 15.97 9.42 -37.97
CA GLU A 531 15.60 10.82 -37.77
C GLU A 531 14.14 11.10 -38.15
N GLN A 532 13.68 10.54 -39.27
CA GLN A 532 12.28 10.66 -39.69
C GLN A 532 11.33 9.97 -38.69
N LEU A 533 11.67 8.78 -38.20
CA LEU A 533 10.91 8.09 -37.15
C LEU A 533 10.88 8.90 -35.86
N MET A 534 11.96 9.59 -35.52
CA MET A 534 12.02 10.48 -34.35
C MET A 534 11.15 11.73 -34.47
N THR A 535 10.61 12.06 -35.65
CA THR A 535 9.59 13.11 -35.79
C THR A 535 8.18 12.63 -35.45
N LEU A 536 7.90 11.32 -35.51
CA LEU A 536 6.59 10.73 -35.20
C LEU A 536 6.30 10.72 -33.70
N ARG A 537 5.02 10.64 -33.30
CA ARG A 537 4.64 10.47 -31.89
C ARG A 537 4.92 9.03 -31.44
N ALA A 538 5.21 8.83 -30.15
CA ALA A 538 5.49 7.48 -29.61
C ALA A 538 4.35 6.47 -29.86
N LYS A 539 3.09 6.95 -29.90
CA LYS A 539 1.91 6.13 -30.27
C LYS A 539 1.98 5.60 -31.70
N GLU A 540 2.46 6.41 -32.65
CA GLU A 540 2.60 6.03 -34.07
C GLU A 540 3.73 5.01 -34.24
N LEU A 541 4.84 5.17 -33.52
CA LEU A 541 5.92 4.18 -33.51
C LEU A 541 5.47 2.83 -32.93
N LYS A 542 4.71 2.82 -31.84
CA LYS A 542 4.12 1.58 -31.29
C LYS A 542 3.17 0.90 -32.27
N ALA A 543 2.35 1.67 -32.99
CA ALA A 543 1.47 1.12 -34.02
C ALA A 543 2.25 0.41 -35.13
N ILE A 544 3.35 1.01 -35.62
CA ILE A 544 4.22 0.39 -36.63
C ILE A 544 4.78 -0.96 -36.14
N LEU A 545 5.23 -1.04 -34.88
CA LEU A 545 5.76 -2.29 -34.31
C LEU A 545 4.68 -3.36 -34.14
N VAL A 546 3.49 -2.97 -33.68
CA VAL A 546 2.34 -3.88 -33.51
C VAL A 546 1.83 -4.41 -34.85
N ASP A 547 1.68 -3.55 -35.86
CA ASP A 547 1.25 -3.94 -37.22
C ASP A 547 2.23 -4.95 -37.85
N ARG A 548 3.49 -4.91 -37.42
CA ARG A 548 4.57 -5.80 -37.88
C ARG A 548 4.79 -7.02 -36.98
N GLY A 549 4.00 -7.17 -35.92
CA GLY A 549 4.14 -8.26 -34.95
C GLY A 549 5.46 -8.24 -34.17
N VAL A 550 6.10 -7.07 -34.03
CA VAL A 550 7.33 -6.89 -33.25
C VAL A 550 6.97 -6.48 -31.82
N ASP A 551 7.38 -7.28 -30.83
CA ASP A 551 7.19 -6.92 -29.43
C ASP A 551 7.99 -5.66 -29.06
N CYS A 552 7.30 -4.72 -28.41
CA CYS A 552 7.82 -3.46 -27.94
C CYS A 552 7.54 -3.24 -26.44
N SER A 553 7.21 -4.31 -25.71
CA SER A 553 6.89 -4.28 -24.28
C SER A 553 8.06 -3.81 -23.40
N ASP A 554 9.29 -3.90 -23.91
CA ASP A 554 10.55 -3.50 -23.29
C ASP A 554 11.07 -2.12 -23.73
N CYS A 555 10.38 -1.45 -24.67
CA CYS A 555 10.77 -0.14 -25.18
C CYS A 555 10.04 0.97 -24.41
N PHE A 556 10.78 1.66 -23.53
CA PHE A 556 10.21 2.69 -22.64
C PHE A 556 10.36 4.10 -23.22
N GLU A 557 11.44 4.37 -23.94
CA GLU A 557 11.68 5.67 -24.55
C GLU A 557 11.28 5.70 -26.02
N LYS A 558 10.97 6.90 -26.54
CA LYS A 558 10.67 7.12 -27.96
C LYS A 558 11.84 6.69 -28.86
N ALA A 559 13.06 6.90 -28.40
CA ALA A 559 14.29 6.47 -29.08
C ALA A 559 14.37 4.94 -29.21
N ASP A 560 14.02 4.19 -28.15
CA ASP A 560 14.01 2.73 -28.17
C ASP A 560 13.04 2.18 -29.21
N LEU A 561 11.84 2.77 -29.29
CA LEU A 561 10.83 2.40 -30.28
C LEU A 561 11.33 2.66 -31.72
N ALA A 562 11.89 3.85 -31.98
CA ALA A 562 12.43 4.18 -33.29
C ALA A 562 13.60 3.26 -33.68
N LYS A 563 14.50 2.96 -32.74
CA LYS A 563 15.62 2.04 -32.93
C LYS A 563 15.13 0.62 -33.24
N ARG A 564 14.14 0.12 -32.49
CA ARG A 564 13.54 -1.20 -32.71
C ARG A 564 12.91 -1.32 -34.10
N ILE A 565 12.27 -0.26 -34.61
CA ILE A 565 11.72 -0.24 -35.97
C ILE A 565 12.85 -0.32 -37.01
N VAL A 566 13.96 0.41 -36.83
CA VAL A 566 15.08 0.32 -37.77
C VAL A 566 15.71 -1.08 -37.79
N GLU A 567 15.79 -1.74 -36.63
CA GLU A 567 16.44 -3.04 -36.48
C GLU A 567 15.58 -4.23 -36.93
N ARG A 568 14.26 -4.18 -36.72
CA ARG A 568 13.37 -5.35 -36.88
C ARG A 568 12.37 -5.24 -38.02
N CYS A 569 12.23 -4.05 -38.60
CA CYS A 569 11.13 -3.69 -39.47
C CYS A 569 11.58 -3.19 -40.87
N ARG A 570 12.89 -3.34 -41.18
CA ARG A 570 13.48 -3.07 -42.48
C ARG A 570 13.49 -4.28 -43.40
#